data_AF-A0A1V3SFZ6-F1
#
_entry.id   AF-A0A1V3SFZ6-F1
#
_cell.length_a   1.000
_cell.length_b   1.000
_cell.length_c   1.000
_cell.angle_alpha   90.00
_cell.angle_beta   90.00
_cell.angle_gamma   90.00
#
_symmetry.space_group_name_H-M   'P 1'
#
loop_
_entity.id
_entity.type
_entity.pdbx_description
1 polymer ?
#
loop_
_entity_poly.entity_id
_entity_poly.type
_entity_poly.pdbx_seq_one_letter_code
_entity_poly.pdbx_strand_id
1 'polypeptide(L)'
;MIRPTHPKKEIEEALRHAEGHGWRIEVGGSHAWGRVYCPYKEVECRCGEFCITSIWSTPKSPGNHARALRRVVDNCTAHRDRHDVDGDAEE
;
A
#
# COMPACT_ATOMS: atom_id res chain seq x y z
N MET A 1 -3.59 3.55 17.18
CA MET A 1 -2.39 2.68 17.34
C MET A 1 -1.33 3.18 16.37
N ILE A 2 -0.23 3.72 16.91
CA ILE A 2 0.80 4.41 16.13
C ILE A 2 1.78 3.35 15.66
N ARG A 3 1.85 3.09 14.35
CA ARG A 3 2.89 2.21 13.79
C ARG A 3 4.26 2.82 14.09
N PRO A 4 5.30 2.03 14.36
CA PRO A 4 6.66 2.54 14.37
C PRO A 4 7.01 3.13 12.99
N THR A 5 7.89 4.12 12.99
CA THR A 5 8.36 4.83 11.79
C THR A 5 9.44 3.99 11.10
N HIS A 6 9.41 3.90 9.77
CA HIS A 6 10.45 3.23 9.00
C HIS A 6 11.72 4.09 9.01
N PRO A 7 12.93 3.52 9.22
CA PRO A 7 14.19 4.28 9.23
C PRO A 7 14.56 4.95 7.90
N LYS A 8 13.77 4.76 6.84
CA LYS A 8 14.01 5.29 5.49
C LYS A 8 12.84 6.18 5.12
N LYS A 9 13.11 7.47 4.95
CA LYS A 9 12.10 8.50 4.65
C LYS A 9 11.30 8.20 3.39
N GLU A 10 11.97 7.71 2.35
CA GLU A 10 11.32 7.36 1.08
C GLU A 10 10.23 6.28 1.27
N ILE A 11 10.52 5.27 2.10
CA ILE A 11 9.58 4.19 2.41
C ILE A 11 8.47 4.72 3.32
N GLU A 12 8.80 5.51 4.33
CA GLU A 12 7.81 6.15 5.21
C GLU A 12 6.78 6.95 4.43
N GLU A 13 7.21 7.77 3.46
CA GLU A 13 6.28 8.52 2.63
C GLU A 13 5.39 7.59 1.78
N ALA A 14 5.92 6.47 1.27
CA ALA A 14 5.13 5.47 0.57
C ALA A 14 4.08 4.81 1.49
N LEU A 15 4.45 4.55 2.75
CA LEU A 15 3.55 3.98 3.75
C LEU A 15 2.48 4.97 4.20
N ARG A 16 2.80 6.26 4.31
CA ARG A 16 1.83 7.32 4.61
C ARG A 16 0.85 7.51 3.46
N HIS A 17 1.33 7.40 2.22
CA HIS A 17 0.48 7.37 1.04
C HIS A 17 -0.46 6.16 1.08
N ALA A 18 0.05 4.95 1.35
CA ALA A 18 -0.78 3.76 1.50
C ALA A 18 -1.89 3.92 2.55
N GLU A 19 -1.58 4.45 3.74
CA GLU A 19 -2.59 4.74 4.79
C GLU A 19 -3.67 5.71 4.32
N GLY A 20 -3.29 6.78 3.62
CA GLY A 20 -4.24 7.75 3.07
C GLY A 20 -5.23 7.11 2.08
N HIS A 21 -4.80 6.03 1.42
CA HIS A 21 -5.61 5.22 0.51
C HIS A 21 -6.34 4.07 1.21
N GLY A 22 -6.30 4.00 2.55
CA GLY A 22 -6.99 2.99 3.35
C GLY A 22 -6.27 1.65 3.49
N TRP A 23 -5.00 1.55 3.06
CA TRP A 23 -4.24 0.32 3.21
C TRP A 23 -3.84 0.06 4.65
N ARG A 24 -3.90 -1.21 5.06
CA ARG A 24 -3.55 -1.64 6.41
C ARG A 24 -2.08 -2.02 6.47
N ILE A 25 -1.33 -1.45 7.40
CA ILE A 25 0.09 -1.77 7.58
C ILE A 25 0.30 -2.48 8.91
N GLU A 26 0.93 -3.65 8.86
CA GLU A 26 1.34 -4.38 10.05
C GLU A 26 2.86 -4.44 10.10
N VAL A 27 3.43 -3.91 11.19
CA VAL A 27 4.86 -3.95 11.43
C VAL A 27 5.20 -5.21 12.21
N GLY A 28 6.18 -5.97 11.73
CA GLY A 28 6.55 -7.25 12.33
C GLY A 28 7.28 -8.17 11.36
N GLY A 29 8.41 -8.71 11.82
CA GLY A 29 9.22 -9.67 11.09
C GLY A 29 10.70 -9.59 11.46
N SER A 30 11.42 -10.72 11.39
CA SER A 30 12.87 -10.76 11.66
C SER A 30 13.70 -10.22 10.49
N HIS A 31 13.23 -10.41 9.25
CA HIS A 31 13.92 -9.96 8.02
C HIS A 31 13.16 -8.87 7.24
N ALA A 32 11.84 -8.79 7.42
CA ALA A 32 11.00 -7.74 6.87
C ALA A 32 10.63 -6.78 7.99
N TRP A 33 10.62 -5.48 7.70
CA TRP A 33 10.15 -4.46 8.63
C TRP A 33 8.66 -4.64 8.92
N GLY A 34 7.88 -4.94 7.88
CA GLY A 34 6.45 -5.15 8.01
C GLY A 34 5.81 -5.57 6.70
N ARG A 35 4.48 -5.53 6.66
CA ARG A 35 3.66 -5.86 5.51
C ARG A 35 2.53 -4.85 5.37
N VAL A 36 2.18 -4.54 4.13
CA VAL A 36 1.02 -3.72 3.78
C VAL A 36 -0.02 -4.60 3.10
N TYR A 37 -1.26 -4.48 3.54
CA TYR A 37 -2.41 -5.30 3.16
C TYR A 37 -3.45 -4.42 2.50
N CYS A 38 -3.90 -4.83 1.32
CA CYS A 38 -5.03 -4.20 0.66
C CYS A 38 -6.31 -4.38 1.48
N PRO A 39 -7.12 -3.32 1.67
CA PRO A 39 -8.37 -3.42 2.41
C PRO A 39 -9.49 -4.06 1.56
N TYR A 40 -9.38 -3.99 0.23
CA TYR A 40 -10.34 -4.53 -0.71
C TYR A 40 -9.96 -5.97 -1.03
N LYS A 41 -10.76 -6.89 -0.48
CA LYS A 41 -10.58 -8.34 -0.59
C LYS A 41 -11.18 -8.86 -1.90
N GLU A 42 -10.92 -8.15 -2.99
CA GLU A 42 -11.55 -8.41 -4.28
C GLU A 42 -10.63 -9.24 -5.16
N VAL A 43 -11.21 -10.26 -5.82
CA VAL A 43 -10.52 -11.20 -6.72
C VAL A 43 -9.93 -10.45 -7.94
N GLU A 44 -10.43 -9.26 -8.25
CA GLU A 44 -9.92 -8.38 -9.31
C GLU A 44 -8.77 -7.45 -8.85
N CYS A 45 -8.43 -7.45 -7.56
CA CYS A 45 -7.22 -6.78 -7.10
C CYS A 45 -6.01 -7.52 -7.65
N ARG A 46 -5.29 -6.85 -8.54
CA ARG A 46 -4.09 -7.27 -9.28
C ARG A 46 -3.41 -8.53 -8.68
N CYS A 47 -3.62 -9.65 -9.38
CA CYS A 47 -3.08 -11.01 -9.13
C CYS A 47 -3.99 -12.01 -8.38
N GLY A 48 -5.26 -11.72 -8.13
CA GLY A 48 -6.26 -12.77 -7.89
C GLY A 48 -6.24 -13.43 -6.50
N GLU A 49 -5.21 -13.23 -5.67
CA GLU A 49 -5.18 -13.82 -4.33
C GLU A 49 -4.19 -13.07 -3.40
N PHE A 50 -4.67 -11.98 -2.76
CA PHE A 50 -3.98 -11.19 -1.72
C PHE A 50 -2.96 -10.14 -2.20
N CYS A 51 -3.44 -8.91 -2.41
CA CYS A 51 -2.63 -7.69 -2.58
C CYS A 51 -1.88 -7.34 -1.25
N ILE A 52 -0.85 -8.13 -0.90
CA ILE A 52 0.03 -7.95 0.26
C ILE A 52 1.44 -7.65 -0.22
N THR A 53 2.03 -6.54 0.22
CA THR A 53 3.44 -6.24 -0.08
C THR A 53 4.28 -6.26 1.18
N SER A 54 5.42 -6.97 1.14
CA SER A 54 6.37 -6.99 2.26
C SER A 54 7.32 -5.80 2.16
N ILE A 55 7.53 -5.13 3.28
CA ILE A 55 8.38 -3.95 3.44
C ILE A 55 9.70 -4.42 4.02
N TRP A 56 10.80 -4.17 3.32
CA TRP A 56 12.12 -4.60 3.77
C TRP A 56 12.79 -3.53 4.64
N SER A 57 13.42 -3.92 5.76
CA SER A 57 14.19 -3.00 6.60
C SER A 57 15.46 -2.49 5.91
N THR A 58 16.13 -3.36 5.15
CA THR A 58 17.42 -3.08 4.49
C THR A 58 17.35 -3.33 2.97
N PRO A 59 16.53 -2.57 2.22
CA PRO A 59 16.49 -2.70 0.77
C PRO A 59 17.76 -2.12 0.15
N LYS A 60 18.26 -2.78 -0.90
CA LYS A 60 19.43 -2.32 -1.68
C LYS A 60 19.25 -0.91 -2.23
N SER A 61 18.01 -0.55 -2.60
CA SER A 61 17.61 0.81 -3.00
C SER A 61 16.28 1.21 -2.35
N PRO A 62 16.29 2.05 -1.29
CA PRO A 62 15.08 2.48 -0.60
C PRO A 62 14.08 3.23 -1.50
N GLY A 63 14.56 4.13 -2.36
CA GLY A 63 13.70 4.86 -3.31
C GLY A 63 12.97 4.00 -4.33
N ASN A 64 13.64 2.99 -4.88
CA ASN A 64 13.00 2.09 -5.84
C ASN A 64 11.96 1.20 -5.14
N HIS A 65 12.26 0.75 -3.92
CA HIS A 65 11.31 -0.01 -3.11
C HIS A 65 10.09 0.83 -2.72
N ALA A 66 10.30 2.09 -2.32
CA ALA A 66 9.23 3.05 -2.04
C ALA A 66 8.35 3.31 -3.26
N ARG A 67 8.95 3.52 -4.43
CA ARG A 67 8.21 3.70 -5.68
C ARG A 67 7.40 2.45 -6.05
N ALA A 68 7.95 1.25 -5.81
CA ALA A 68 7.23 0.01 -6.02
C ALA A 68 6.00 -0.09 -5.10
N LEU A 69 6.15 0.22 -3.80
CA LEU A 69 5.03 0.27 -2.85
C LEU A 69 3.96 1.26 -3.30
N ARG A 70 4.34 2.49 -3.68
CA ARG A 70 3.41 3.50 -4.21
C ARG A 70 2.68 3.01 -5.46
N ARG A 71 3.38 2.38 -6.40
CA ARG A 71 2.77 1.82 -7.61
C ARG A 71 1.72 0.76 -7.29
N VAL A 72 1.98 -0.12 -6.31
CA VAL A 72 1.01 -1.14 -5.91
C VAL A 72 -0.26 -0.51 -5.34
N VAL A 73 -0.12 0.54 -4.52
CA VAL A 73 -1.25 1.31 -3.98
C VAL A 73 -2.04 1.99 -5.09
N ASP A 74 -1.33 2.72 -5.96
CA ASP A 74 -1.91 3.51 -7.05
C ASP A 74 -2.58 2.64 -8.14
N ASN A 75 -2.01 1.47 -8.45
CA ASN A 75 -2.54 0.56 -9.46
C ASN A 75 -3.51 -0.48 -8.91
N CYS A 76 -3.89 -0.40 -7.64
CA CYS A 76 -4.88 -1.30 -7.08
C CYS A 76 -6.27 -0.94 -7.62
N THR A 77 -6.95 -1.92 -8.23
CA THR A 77 -8.22 -1.77 -8.95
C THR A 77 -9.31 -1.10 -8.11
N ALA A 78 -9.32 -1.30 -6.79
CA ALA A 78 -10.26 -0.65 -5.88
C ALA A 78 -10.14 0.89 -5.79
N HIS A 79 -9.03 1.47 -6.25
CA HIS A 79 -8.90 2.92 -6.42
C HIS A 79 -9.49 3.42 -7.74
N ARG A 80 -9.68 2.53 -8.71
CA ARG A 80 -10.23 2.83 -10.04
C ARG A 80 -11.76 2.79 -10.03
N ASP A 81 -12.36 1.97 -9.16
CA ASP A 81 -13.81 1.90 -8.97
C ASP A 81 -14.39 3.14 -8.28
N ARG A 82 -13.65 3.74 -7.34
CA ARG A 82 -14.04 5.02 -6.70
C ARG A 82 -13.98 6.25 -7.60
N HIS A 83 -13.39 6.15 -8.80
CA HIS A 83 -13.46 7.23 -9.79
C HIS A 83 -14.65 7.05 -10.76
N ASP A 84 -15.46 6.00 -10.58
CA ASP A 84 -16.66 5.75 -11.40
C ASP A 84 -17.96 5.84 -10.60
N VAL A 85 -17.91 5.95 -9.26
CA VAL A 85 -19.12 5.96 -8.41
C VAL A 85 -19.39 7.33 -7.74
N ASP A 86 -18.44 8.27 -7.78
CA ASP A 86 -18.65 9.66 -7.31
C ASP A 86 -18.98 10.63 -8.49
N GLY A 87 -19.57 10.10 -9.57
CA GLY A 87 -19.89 10.85 -10.80
C GLY A 87 -21.34 10.77 -11.28
N ASP A 88 -22.27 10.23 -10.49
CA ASP A 88 -23.70 10.22 -10.80
C ASP A 88 -24.49 10.72 -9.58
N ALA A 89 -24.31 11.99 -9.28
CA ALA A 89 -25.18 12.74 -8.40
C ALA A 89 -25.46 14.09 -9.04
N GLU A 90 -26.27 14.12 -10.09
CA GLU A 90 -27.03 15.31 -10.50
C GLU A 90 -28.16 14.90 -11.47
N GLU A 91 -29.33 14.66 -10.85
CA GLU A 91 -30.75 14.87 -11.22
C GLU A 91 -31.27 14.64 -12.67
#